data_AF-A0A7C1YPT2-F1
#
_entry.id   AF-A0A7C1YPT2-F1
#
_cell.length_a   1.000
_cell.length_b   1.000
_cell.length_c   1.000
_cell.angle_alpha   90.00
_cell.angle_beta   90.00
_cell.angle_gamma   90.00
#
_symmetry.space_group_name_H-M   'P 1'
#
loop_
_entity.id
_entity.type
_entity.pdbx_description
1 polymer ?
#
loop_
_entity_poly.entity_id
_entity_poly.type
_entity_poly.pdbx_seq_one_letter_code
_entity_poly.pdbx_strand_id
1 'polypeptide(L)'
;MKYESQGIAKLYFIAAIGLFVGQILFGVIMGVQYISGDFLFPEIPFNVARMVHTNLLIVWLLFGFMGSAYYLVPEESERELYSPFLAKLMFWVFLVAGALTILGYLLVPYATLAEITMNDLLPTMGREFLEQPTITKIGIVIVALSFLFNIGMTILTGRKTVITLVLLTGLAGLAVFFLF
;
A
#
# COMPACT_ATOMS: atom_id res chain seq x y z
N MET A 1 -2.70 -23.32 -10.88
CA MET A 1 -1.62 -22.34 -11.12
C MET A 1 -0.63 -22.98 -12.06
N LYS A 2 -0.13 -22.25 -13.06
CA LYS A 2 0.82 -22.77 -14.05
C LYS A 2 2.25 -22.78 -13.50
N TYR A 3 2.58 -21.80 -12.65
CA TYR A 3 3.84 -21.66 -11.94
C TYR A 3 3.60 -21.66 -10.43
N GLU A 4 4.49 -22.25 -9.64
CA GLU A 4 4.30 -22.40 -8.19
C GLU A 4 4.34 -21.03 -7.48
N SER A 5 5.21 -20.12 -7.94
CA SER A 5 5.37 -18.78 -7.36
C SER A 5 4.12 -17.89 -7.49
N GLN A 6 3.19 -18.20 -8.40
CA GLN A 6 1.90 -17.48 -8.52
C GLN A 6 1.09 -17.55 -7.21
N GLY A 7 1.30 -18.58 -6.38
CA GLY A 7 0.61 -18.74 -5.10
C GLY A 7 0.82 -17.58 -4.12
N ILE A 8 1.88 -16.80 -4.28
CA ILE A 8 2.16 -15.63 -3.45
C ILE A 8 1.10 -14.54 -3.63
N ALA A 9 0.53 -14.41 -4.83
CA ALA A 9 -0.51 -13.42 -5.11
C ALA A 9 -1.71 -13.53 -4.16
N LYS A 10 -2.03 -14.75 -3.70
CA LYS A 10 -3.11 -14.99 -2.74
C LYS A 10 -2.95 -14.18 -1.44
N LEU A 11 -1.74 -14.05 -0.92
CA LEU A 11 -1.47 -13.27 0.30
C LEU A 11 -1.85 -11.80 0.09
N TYR A 12 -1.40 -11.23 -1.03
CA TYR A 12 -1.68 -9.85 -1.39
C TYR A 12 -3.18 -9.59 -1.58
N PHE A 13 -3.89 -10.47 -2.27
CA PHE A 13 -5.34 -10.33 -2.46
C PHE A 13 -6.13 -10.47 -1.16
N ILE A 14 -5.76 -11.39 -0.27
CA ILE A 14 -6.42 -11.54 1.03
C ILE A 14 -6.23 -10.25 1.86
N ALA A 15 -5.01 -9.70 1.90
CA ALA A 15 -4.75 -8.45 2.59
C ALA A 15 -5.54 -7.28 1.97
N ALA A 16 -5.56 -7.17 0.64
CA ALA A 16 -6.33 -6.14 -0.07
C ALA A 16 -7.82 -6.18 0.32
N ILE A 17 -8.43 -7.36 0.33
CA ILE A 17 -9.84 -7.53 0.72
C ILE A 17 -10.05 -7.13 2.19
N GLY A 18 -9.16 -7.55 3.10
CA GLY A 18 -9.25 -7.19 4.52
C GLY A 18 -9.17 -5.68 4.74
N LEU A 19 -8.22 -5.01 4.09
CA LEU A 19 -8.05 -3.56 4.15
C LEU A 19 -9.23 -2.81 3.50
N PHE A 20 -9.80 -3.36 2.42
CA PHE A 20 -10.99 -2.81 1.78
C PHE A 20 -12.20 -2.82 2.71
N VAL A 21 -12.42 -3.91 3.47
CA VAL A 21 -13.47 -3.93 4.50
C VAL A 21 -13.25 -2.82 5.52
N GLY A 22 -12.01 -2.63 5.99
CA GLY A 22 -11.66 -1.51 6.87
C GLY A 22 -12.01 -0.15 6.26
N GLN A 23 -11.66 0.08 4.99
CA GLN A 23 -11.97 1.31 4.27
C GLN A 23 -13.48 1.59 4.27
N ILE A 24 -14.31 0.58 3.97
CA ILE A 24 -15.76 0.73 3.96
C ILE A 24 -16.31 1.08 5.35
N LEU A 25 -15.82 0.44 6.41
CA LEU A 25 -16.24 0.76 7.78
C LEU A 25 -15.99 2.23 8.14
N PHE A 26 -14.80 2.76 7.83
CA PHE A 26 -14.50 4.17 8.07
C PHE A 26 -15.29 5.11 7.14
N GLY A 27 -15.67 4.66 5.95
CA GLY A 27 -16.58 5.39 5.06
C GLY A 27 -17.99 5.52 5.65
N VAL A 28 -18.51 4.44 6.24
CA VAL A 28 -19.80 4.44 6.94
C VAL A 28 -19.75 5.35 8.17
N ILE A 29 -18.68 5.29 8.96
CA ILE A 29 -18.47 6.18 10.11
C ILE A 29 -18.58 7.65 9.69
N MET A 30 -17.83 8.06 8.66
CA MET A 30 -17.90 9.43 8.14
C MET A 30 -19.30 9.78 7.62
N GLY A 31 -19.97 8.85 6.92
CA GLY A 31 -21.33 9.05 6.43
C GLY A 31 -22.32 9.35 7.57
N VAL A 32 -22.16 8.71 8.73
CA VAL A 32 -22.94 9.02 9.94
C VAL A 32 -22.55 10.38 10.50
N GLN A 33 -21.26 10.71 10.54
CA GLN A 33 -20.77 12.02 11.02
C GLN A 33 -21.31 13.21 10.19
N TYR A 34 -21.65 13.03 8.92
CA TYR A 34 -22.32 14.06 8.11
C TYR A 34 -23.73 14.40 8.60
N ILE A 35 -24.42 13.47 9.26
CA ILE A 35 -25.80 13.63 9.74
C ILE A 35 -25.81 13.90 11.26
N SER A 36 -24.88 13.30 12.01
CA SER A 36 -24.65 13.49 13.45
C SER A 36 -23.20 13.89 13.70
N GLY A 37 -22.94 15.20 13.73
CA GLY A 37 -21.57 15.75 13.75
C GLY A 37 -20.73 15.44 14.99
N ASP A 38 -21.36 14.98 16.08
CA ASP A 38 -20.74 14.59 17.34
C ASP A 38 -20.51 13.08 17.47
N PHE A 39 -20.93 12.27 16.49
CA PHE A 39 -20.76 10.82 16.51
C PHE A 39 -19.27 10.43 16.55
N LEU A 40 -18.88 9.70 17.60
CA LEU A 40 -17.50 9.29 17.93
C LEU A 40 -16.53 10.45 18.25
N PHE A 41 -17.03 11.65 18.50
CA PHE A 41 -16.19 12.75 18.98
C PHE A 41 -16.11 12.73 20.52
N PRO A 42 -14.93 12.95 21.14
CA PRO A 42 -13.64 13.34 20.55
C PRO A 42 -12.71 12.19 20.14
N GLU A 43 -13.11 10.92 20.31
CA GLU A 43 -12.23 9.76 20.16
C GLU A 43 -11.77 9.53 18.71
N ILE A 44 -12.66 9.66 17.73
CA ILE A 44 -12.39 9.54 16.29
C ILE A 44 -13.00 10.74 15.56
N PRO A 45 -12.28 11.88 15.53
CA PRO A 45 -12.70 13.05 14.76
C PRO A 45 -12.82 12.75 13.27
N PHE A 46 -13.68 13.50 12.56
CA PHE A 46 -13.94 13.30 11.13
C PHE A 46 -12.67 13.30 10.27
N ASN A 47 -11.71 14.19 10.54
CA ASN A 47 -10.45 14.24 9.80
C ASN A 47 -9.59 12.98 10.01
N VAL A 48 -9.61 12.38 11.20
CA VAL A 48 -8.92 11.11 11.48
C VAL A 48 -9.60 9.96 10.73
N ALA A 49 -10.94 9.88 10.80
CA ALA A 49 -11.71 8.89 10.05
C ALA A 49 -11.46 8.99 8.54
N ARG A 50 -11.38 10.22 8.02
CA ARG A 50 -11.08 10.52 6.61
C ARG A 50 -9.73 10.01 6.19
N MET A 51 -8.67 10.34 6.94
CA MET A 51 -7.31 9.89 6.64
C MET A 51 -7.21 8.36 6.63
N VAL A 52 -7.84 7.69 7.60
CA VAL A 52 -7.89 6.23 7.64
C VAL A 52 -8.59 5.69 6.39
N HIS A 53 -9.75 6.24 6.04
CA HIS A 53 -10.50 5.82 4.86
C HIS A 53 -9.71 5.98 3.56
N THR A 54 -9.13 7.16 3.31
CA THR A 54 -8.40 7.44 2.07
C THR A 54 -7.09 6.68 1.97
N ASN A 55 -6.39 6.46 3.09
CA ASN A 55 -5.09 5.80 3.04
C ASN A 55 -5.28 4.28 2.97
N LEU A 56 -6.32 3.73 3.61
CA LEU A 56 -6.70 2.33 3.36
C LEU A 56 -7.06 2.10 1.90
N LEU A 57 -7.80 3.03 1.26
CA LEU A 57 -8.12 2.95 -0.18
C LEU A 57 -6.86 2.78 -1.04
N ILE A 58 -5.89 3.68 -0.86
CA ILE A 58 -4.64 3.65 -1.63
C ILE A 58 -3.87 2.36 -1.35
N VAL A 59 -3.69 2.01 -0.07
CA VAL A 59 -2.88 0.84 0.31
C VAL A 59 -3.50 -0.45 -0.20
N TRP A 60 -4.81 -0.66 -0.07
CA TRP A 60 -5.43 -1.91 -0.53
C TRP A 60 -5.36 -2.04 -2.06
N LEU A 61 -5.50 -0.94 -2.81
CA LEU A 61 -5.30 -0.92 -4.26
C LEU A 61 -3.87 -1.30 -4.63
N LEU A 62 -2.87 -0.78 -3.92
CA LEU A 62 -1.46 -1.17 -4.13
C LEU A 62 -1.22 -2.66 -3.87
N PHE A 63 -1.83 -3.23 -2.81
CA PHE A 63 -1.80 -4.67 -2.59
C PHE A 63 -2.45 -5.43 -3.77
N GLY A 64 -3.58 -4.94 -4.29
CA GLY A 64 -4.24 -5.50 -5.47
C GLY A 64 -3.37 -5.47 -6.73
N PHE A 65 -2.68 -4.34 -6.99
CA PHE A 65 -1.76 -4.21 -8.12
C PHE A 65 -0.55 -5.14 -7.99
N MET A 66 0.06 -5.21 -6.80
CA MET A 66 1.18 -6.12 -6.55
C MET A 66 0.77 -7.58 -6.67
N GLY A 67 -0.38 -7.96 -6.09
CA GLY A 67 -0.94 -9.31 -6.20
C GLY A 67 -1.22 -9.71 -7.66
N SER A 68 -1.80 -8.79 -8.44
CA SER A 68 -2.05 -9.01 -9.86
C SER A 68 -0.76 -9.20 -10.65
N ALA A 69 0.25 -8.36 -10.40
CA ALA A 69 1.56 -8.49 -11.03
C ALA A 69 2.25 -9.81 -10.65
N TYR A 70 2.25 -10.20 -9.37
CA TYR A 70 2.83 -11.47 -8.92
C TYR A 70 2.12 -12.70 -9.48
N TYR A 71 0.85 -12.59 -9.88
CA TYR A 71 0.14 -13.66 -10.56
C TYR A 71 0.46 -13.70 -12.06
N LEU A 72 0.33 -12.56 -12.76
CA LEU A 72 0.40 -12.52 -14.23
C LEU A 72 1.85 -12.55 -14.76
N VAL A 73 2.80 -11.92 -14.07
CA VAL A 73 4.17 -11.75 -14.58
C VAL A 73 4.89 -13.09 -14.76
N PRO A 74 4.83 -14.06 -13.82
CA PRO A 74 5.38 -15.40 -14.05
C PRO A 74 4.79 -16.09 -15.28
N GLU A 75 3.49 -15.94 -15.50
CA GLU A 75 2.78 -16.56 -16.62
C GLU A 75 3.19 -15.97 -17.97
N GLU A 76 3.21 -14.65 -18.07
CA GLU A 76 3.62 -13.91 -19.28
C GLU A 76 5.11 -14.05 -19.58
N SER A 77 5.94 -14.15 -18.53
CA SER A 77 7.39 -14.33 -18.66
C SER A 77 7.80 -15.79 -18.88
N GLU A 78 6.83 -16.70 -18.82
CA GLU A 78 6.97 -18.15 -18.96
C GLU A 78 7.98 -18.77 -17.99
N ARG A 79 8.07 -18.23 -16.77
CA ARG A 79 9.03 -18.67 -15.75
C ARG A 79 8.57 -18.36 -14.34
N GLU A 80 9.20 -19.00 -13.37
CA GLU A 80 9.02 -18.65 -11.97
C GLU A 80 9.48 -17.21 -11.67
N LEU A 81 8.81 -16.60 -10.68
CA LEU A 81 9.17 -15.31 -10.12
C LEU A 81 10.64 -15.30 -9.64
N TYR A 82 11.35 -14.21 -9.89
CA TYR A 82 12.77 -14.06 -9.55
C TYR A 82 13.07 -14.36 -8.08
N SER A 83 12.27 -13.82 -7.15
CA SER A 83 12.41 -14.12 -5.72
C SER A 83 11.06 -14.23 -5.00
N PRO A 84 10.55 -15.47 -4.82
CA PRO A 84 9.36 -15.75 -4.02
C PRO A 84 9.52 -15.33 -2.55
N PHE A 85 10.74 -15.40 -2.01
CA PHE A 85 11.05 -14.98 -0.65
C PHE A 85 10.93 -13.45 -0.50
N LEU A 86 11.52 -12.68 -1.42
CA LEU A 86 11.47 -11.21 -1.38
C LEU A 86 10.03 -10.71 -1.44
N ALA A 87 9.18 -11.31 -2.26
CA ALA A 87 7.76 -10.97 -2.32
C ALA A 87 7.06 -11.20 -0.97
N LYS A 88 7.28 -12.36 -0.32
CA LYS A 88 6.70 -12.64 1.00
C LYS A 88 7.24 -11.71 2.10
N LEU A 89 8.53 -11.37 2.06
CA LEU A 89 9.12 -10.44 3.02
C LEU A 89 8.53 -9.04 2.86
N MET A 90 8.49 -8.52 1.63
CA MET A 90 7.94 -7.20 1.35
C MET A 90 6.44 -7.12 1.60
N PHE A 91 5.69 -8.22 1.40
CA PHE A 91 4.29 -8.33 1.84
C PHE A 91 4.13 -7.99 3.33
N TRP A 92 4.90 -8.65 4.21
CA TRP A 92 4.80 -8.43 5.65
C TRP A 92 5.30 -7.05 6.06
N VAL A 93 6.41 -6.58 5.48
CA VAL A 93 6.92 -5.22 5.73
C VAL A 93 5.87 -4.19 5.37
N PHE A 94 5.23 -4.31 4.20
CA PHE A 94 4.22 -3.37 3.75
C PHE A 94 2.95 -3.42 4.61
N LEU A 95 2.49 -4.63 4.96
CA LEU A 95 1.30 -4.82 5.77
C LEU A 95 1.49 -4.25 7.18
N VAL A 96 2.63 -4.53 7.82
CA VAL A 96 2.96 -4.03 9.15
C VAL A 96 3.14 -2.51 9.13
N ALA A 97 3.84 -1.95 8.13
CA ALA A 97 4.00 -0.50 7.99
C ALA A 97 2.65 0.22 7.80
N GLY A 98 1.77 -0.35 6.98
CA GLY A 98 0.40 0.15 6.79
C GLY A 98 -0.41 0.07 8.08
N ALA A 99 -0.42 -1.07 8.75
CA ALA A 99 -1.14 -1.26 10.01
C ALA A 99 -0.66 -0.30 11.11
N LEU A 100 0.66 -0.16 11.29
CA LEU A 100 1.24 0.76 12.27
C LEU A 100 0.88 2.22 11.98
N THR A 101 0.79 2.59 10.70
CA THR A 101 0.42 3.96 10.32
C THR A 101 -1.06 4.24 10.63
N ILE A 102 -1.95 3.31 10.30
CA ILE A 102 -3.38 3.43 10.62
C ILE A 102 -3.59 3.45 12.15
N LEU A 103 -2.89 2.59 12.89
CA LEU A 103 -2.90 2.63 14.36
C LEU A 103 -2.36 3.95 14.89
N GLY A 104 -1.29 4.50 14.30
CA GLY A 104 -0.77 5.81 14.65
C GLY A 104 -1.82 6.92 14.49
N TYR A 105 -2.63 6.89 13.44
CA TYR A 105 -3.72 7.86 13.26
C TYR A 105 -4.79 7.75 14.33
N LEU A 106 -5.09 6.53 14.80
CA LEU A 106 -6.21 6.25 15.71
C LEU A 106 -5.82 6.35 17.18
N LEU A 107 -4.56 6.10 17.53
CA LEU A 107 -4.12 5.95 18.93
C LEU A 107 -3.46 7.19 19.50
N VAL A 108 -2.98 8.12 18.67
CA VAL A 108 -2.32 9.33 19.13
C VAL A 108 -2.81 10.57 18.37
N PRO A 109 -2.84 11.75 19.01
CA PRO A 109 -3.12 12.99 18.30
C PRO A 109 -2.16 13.19 17.12
N TYR A 110 -2.67 13.67 16.00
CA TYR A 110 -1.88 13.80 14.77
C TYR A 110 -0.63 14.70 14.92
N ALA A 111 -0.73 15.74 15.74
CA ALA A 111 0.42 16.59 16.07
C ALA A 111 1.51 15.81 16.83
N THR A 112 1.12 15.01 17.82
CA THR A 112 2.03 14.12 18.55
C THR A 112 2.63 13.08 17.61
N LEU A 113 1.86 12.51 16.68
CA LEU A 113 2.38 11.59 15.67
C LEU A 113 3.46 12.25 14.81
N ALA A 114 3.25 13.49 14.38
CA ALA A 114 4.23 14.24 13.60
C ALA A 114 5.52 14.52 14.40
N GLU A 115 5.39 14.85 15.68
CA GLU A 115 6.52 15.10 16.59
C GLU A 115 7.34 13.82 16.83
N ILE A 116 6.71 12.72 17.26
CA ILE A 116 7.42 11.46 17.57
C ILE A 116 8.03 10.80 16.33
N THR A 117 7.53 11.12 15.14
CA THR A 117 8.09 10.64 13.86
C THR A 117 9.05 11.64 13.21
N MET A 118 9.39 12.72 13.93
CA MET A 118 10.37 13.73 13.52
C MET A 118 10.04 14.39 12.19
N ASN A 119 8.76 14.72 11.96
CA ASN A 119 8.32 15.36 10.72
C ASN A 119 8.97 16.75 10.48
N ASP A 120 9.44 17.43 11.53
CA ASP A 120 10.14 18.72 11.39
C ASP A 120 11.46 18.63 10.59
N LEU A 121 12.09 17.45 10.55
CA LEU A 121 13.32 17.24 9.77
C LEU A 121 13.07 17.19 8.26
N LEU A 122 11.95 16.58 7.86
CA LEU A 122 11.53 16.46 6.46
C LEU A 122 10.00 16.49 6.41
N PRO A 123 9.38 17.68 6.29
CA PRO A 123 7.95 17.86 6.48
C PRO A 123 7.18 17.34 5.26
N THR A 124 6.68 16.11 5.37
CA THR A 124 5.89 15.48 4.30
C THR A 124 4.45 15.15 4.71
N MET A 125 4.12 15.29 6.00
CA MET A 125 2.80 15.00 6.56
C MET A 125 1.79 16.15 6.34
N GLY A 126 0.50 15.84 6.40
CA GLY A 126 -0.59 16.82 6.48
C GLY A 126 -1.12 17.30 5.13
N ARG A 127 -0.61 16.75 4.04
CA ARG A 127 -1.16 16.91 2.69
C ARG A 127 -2.16 15.79 2.42
N GLU A 128 -3.24 16.11 1.73
CA GLU A 128 -4.27 15.14 1.37
C GLU A 128 -3.66 13.92 0.67
N PHE A 129 -4.03 12.71 1.11
CA PHE A 129 -3.50 11.40 0.66
C PHE A 129 -2.04 11.12 1.04
N LEU A 130 -1.37 12.06 1.72
CA LEU A 130 0.04 12.01 2.11
C LEU A 130 0.21 12.26 3.62
N GLU A 131 -0.76 11.85 4.43
CA GLU A 131 -0.80 12.07 5.88
C GLU A 131 0.14 11.14 6.67
N GLN A 132 0.63 10.08 6.04
CA GLN A 132 1.49 9.10 6.69
C GLN A 132 2.84 9.72 7.07
N PRO A 133 3.44 9.30 8.19
CA PRO A 133 4.79 9.74 8.57
C PRO A 133 5.82 9.59 7.47
N THR A 134 6.81 10.48 7.43
CA THR A 134 7.91 10.44 6.45
C THR A 134 8.63 9.09 6.47
N ILE A 135 8.85 8.51 7.66
CA ILE A 135 9.41 7.17 7.83
C ILE A 135 8.56 6.08 7.17
N THR A 136 7.24 6.18 7.23
CA THR A 136 6.33 5.25 6.53
C THR A 136 6.48 5.42 5.02
N LYS A 137 6.54 6.66 4.51
CA LYS A 137 6.75 6.92 3.08
C LYS A 137 8.05 6.27 2.58
N ILE A 138 9.14 6.39 3.34
CA ILE A 138 10.42 5.72 3.04
C ILE A 138 10.25 4.21 2.99
N GLY A 139 9.53 3.61 3.95
CA GLY A 139 9.19 2.19 3.93
C GLY A 139 8.42 1.78 2.68
N ILE A 140 7.43 2.57 2.25
CA ILE A 140 6.66 2.34 1.02
C ILE A 140 7.58 2.38 -0.21
N VAL A 141 8.52 3.33 -0.28
CA VAL A 141 9.51 3.40 -1.37
C VAL A 141 10.36 2.13 -1.42
N ILE A 142 10.86 1.66 -0.28
CA ILE A 142 11.67 0.42 -0.22
C ILE A 142 10.87 -0.78 -0.74
N VAL A 143 9.61 -0.90 -0.33
CA VAL A 143 8.69 -1.95 -0.80
C VAL A 143 8.48 -1.84 -2.32
N ALA A 144 8.18 -0.64 -2.83
CA ALA A 144 7.91 -0.42 -4.24
C ALA A 144 9.14 -0.72 -5.11
N LEU A 145 10.33 -0.27 -4.72
CA LEU A 145 11.57 -0.55 -5.44
C LEU A 145 11.93 -2.04 -5.41
N SER A 146 11.75 -2.70 -4.27
CA SER A 146 11.96 -4.16 -4.15
C SER A 146 10.99 -4.95 -5.00
N PHE A 147 9.72 -4.53 -5.05
CA PHE A 147 8.68 -5.10 -5.89
C PHE A 147 9.03 -4.94 -7.38
N LEU A 148 9.37 -3.72 -7.82
CA LEU A 148 9.78 -3.43 -9.20
C LEU A 148 11.01 -4.21 -9.62
N PHE A 149 12.01 -4.33 -8.75
CA PHE A 149 13.18 -5.17 -9.00
C PHE A 149 12.77 -6.64 -9.18
N ASN A 150 11.92 -7.18 -8.31
CA ASN A 150 11.51 -8.59 -8.36
C ASN A 150 10.76 -8.91 -9.67
N ILE A 151 9.75 -8.12 -10.03
CA ILE A 151 9.01 -8.33 -11.28
C ILE A 151 9.86 -7.98 -12.50
N GLY A 152 10.70 -6.95 -12.42
CA GLY A 152 11.59 -6.51 -13.49
C GLY A 152 12.60 -7.58 -13.85
N MET A 153 13.26 -8.19 -12.86
CA MET A 153 14.19 -9.31 -13.10
C MET A 153 13.48 -10.53 -13.68
N THR A 154 12.23 -10.78 -13.27
CA THR A 154 11.40 -11.87 -13.84
C THR A 154 11.14 -11.64 -15.33
N ILE A 155 10.78 -10.41 -15.73
CA ILE A 155 10.53 -10.04 -17.13
C ILE A 155 11.83 -10.01 -17.95
N LEU A 156 12.91 -9.45 -17.40
CA LEU A 156 14.20 -9.30 -18.10
C LEU A 156 14.79 -10.66 -18.46
N THR A 157 14.69 -11.63 -17.55
CA THR A 157 15.22 -12.99 -17.72
C THR A 157 14.20 -13.98 -18.29
N GLY A 158 13.02 -13.52 -18.69
CA GLY A 158 11.95 -14.32 -19.29
C GLY A 158 11.47 -13.77 -20.63
N ARG A 159 10.34 -14.33 -21.10
CA ARG A 159 9.63 -13.87 -22.30
C ARG A 159 9.09 -12.45 -22.06
N LYS A 160 9.25 -11.58 -23.05
CA LYS A 160 8.75 -10.19 -22.99
C LYS A 160 7.50 -10.08 -23.83
N THR A 161 6.44 -9.54 -23.24
CA THR A 161 5.15 -9.32 -23.90
C THR A 161 4.76 -7.86 -23.82
N VAL A 162 3.88 -7.39 -24.71
CA VAL A 162 3.37 -6.01 -24.62
C VAL A 162 2.67 -5.79 -23.28
N ILE A 163 1.96 -6.80 -22.78
CA ILE A 163 1.26 -6.75 -21.48
C ILE A 163 2.24 -6.47 -20.34
N THR A 164 3.32 -7.26 -20.24
CA THR A 164 4.33 -7.08 -19.18
C THR A 164 5.10 -5.77 -19.29
N LEU A 165 5.38 -5.29 -20.51
CA LEU A 165 6.07 -4.01 -20.72
C LEU A 165 5.18 -2.81 -20.36
N VAL A 166 3.91 -2.82 -20.75
CA VAL A 166 2.94 -1.78 -20.38
C VAL A 166 2.71 -1.77 -18.87
N LEU A 167 2.53 -2.95 -18.27
CA LEU A 167 2.41 -3.10 -16.81
C LEU A 167 3.64 -2.54 -16.08
N LEU A 168 4.84 -2.95 -16.47
CA LEU A 168 6.07 -2.50 -15.83
C LEU A 168 6.26 -0.98 -15.96
N THR A 169 5.91 -0.41 -17.12
CA THR A 169 5.96 1.04 -17.36
C THR A 169 5.01 1.79 -16.43
N GLY A 170 3.76 1.31 -16.30
CA GLY A 170 2.78 1.91 -15.40
C GLY A 170 3.19 1.82 -13.92
N LEU A 171 3.68 0.66 -13.48
CA LEU A 171 4.14 0.45 -12.10
C LEU A 171 5.41 1.25 -11.78
N ALA A 172 6.34 1.36 -12.74
CA ALA A 172 7.52 2.21 -12.60
C ALA A 172 7.12 3.68 -12.52
N GLY A 173 6.19 4.13 -13.37
CA GLY A 173 5.63 5.48 -13.33
C GLY A 173 5.01 5.80 -11.97
N LEU A 174 4.18 4.90 -11.43
CA LEU A 174 3.59 5.04 -10.09
C LEU A 174 4.66 5.23 -9.02
N ALA A 175 5.72 4.41 -9.03
CA ALA A 175 6.79 4.53 -8.05
C ALA A 175 7.59 5.83 -8.18
N VAL A 176 7.86 6.28 -9.41
CA VAL A 176 8.55 7.54 -9.69
C VAL A 176 7.73 8.74 -9.23
N PHE A 177 6.45 8.80 -9.59
CA PHE A 177 5.57 9.91 -9.17
C PHE A 177 5.32 9.93 -7.66
N PHE A 178 5.48 8.82 -6.94
CA PHE A 178 5.41 8.82 -5.48
C PHE A 178 6.64 9.48 -4.82
N LEU A 179 7.77 9.57 -5.53
CA LEU A 179 9.00 10.17 -5.00
C LEU A 179 9.03 11.71 -5.09
N PHE A 180 8.11 12.34 -5.83
CA PHE A 180 8.05 13.78 -6.10
C PHE A 180 6.70 14.36 -5.64
#